data_AF-A0A4Q1VNI9-F1
#
_entry.id   AF-A0A4Q1VNI9-F1
#
_cell.length_a   1.000
_cell.length_b   1.000
_cell.length_c   1.000
_cell.angle_alpha   90.00
_cell.angle_beta   90.00
_cell.angle_gamma   90.00
#
_symmetry.space_group_name_H-M   'P 1'
#
loop_
_entity.id
_entity.type
_entity.pdbx_description
1 polymer ?
#
loop_
_entity_poly.entity_id
_entity_poly.type
_entity_poly.pdbx_seq_one_letter_code
_entity_poly.pdbx_strand_id
1 'polypeptide(L)'
;MRPVDYAAFVDRTKQFAGKPTDEQRSITLYGLVSEIGSLVAAVKKRILSEGGEGPHWDQPNDEIKEELGDSFWYCYSAAHVMNGGYVDILADNIGALRTEMSGSDDRAHMIEQSLDPANRKGFLEGAATFQHANGYTFDDYQRLAYKTARTDGRVLLEVCLALLWQHGAELLRTMLPATEVALHTNVANRRATVILGGIAWHLSAIASLYHLSLDDVVASNCEKVQFRSVRGTPTTLHDAGRDAKEQFPRQFDVAFVRIGPQKSRMYFDGKPLGDDLTDNYYEDDGYRFHDAIHLAFIGHLGWSPVVRGLMKRKRKSRDDRVDEVEDGGRAKVVEELVIKAIHTEGDRQAKAAGRCVVGTPTRLFPERTLINFKLLKMLRTYVDGLEVAKNTFWEWEDAIFDGCDMFFQLSNEKQGTVHIDLERRTLSFSPTVCPAVQGINVGLGMGSAQLSAEASDTTLGPAEREWAKRENRCAETAAAKRATLDALGLDPNSAELWSEIEVRLGAGNIVYIKTAKSVQQRAWKLKAVDYKIAFSRDADRISCTATAIADIQDMAT
;
A
#
# COMPACT_ATOMS: atom_id res chain seq x y z
N MET A 1 9.75 -20.83 -17.52
CA MET A 1 9.31 -19.70 -18.41
C MET A 1 10.46 -19.41 -19.37
N ARG A 2 10.24 -19.11 -20.67
CA ARG A 2 11.38 -18.87 -21.58
C ARG A 2 11.99 -17.47 -21.37
N PRO A 3 13.30 -17.27 -21.61
CA PRO A 3 13.98 -15.97 -21.54
C PRO A 3 13.29 -14.83 -22.29
N VAL A 4 12.80 -15.08 -23.51
CA VAL A 4 12.07 -14.08 -24.30
C VAL A 4 10.74 -13.68 -23.66
N ASP A 5 10.01 -14.64 -23.10
CA ASP A 5 8.74 -14.40 -22.41
C ASP A 5 8.97 -13.61 -21.11
N TYR A 6 10.08 -13.91 -20.41
CA TYR A 6 10.50 -13.17 -19.23
C TYR A 6 10.94 -11.74 -19.56
N ALA A 7 11.69 -11.53 -20.64
CA ALA A 7 12.06 -10.19 -21.09
C ALA A 7 10.83 -9.32 -21.42
N ALA A 8 9.83 -9.91 -22.09
CA ALA A 8 8.55 -9.25 -22.33
C ALA A 8 7.76 -8.99 -21.04
N PHE A 9 7.93 -9.83 -20.02
CA PHE A 9 7.37 -9.61 -18.67
C PHE A 9 8.03 -8.44 -17.95
N VAL A 10 9.35 -8.41 -17.94
CA VAL A 10 10.12 -7.31 -17.35
C VAL A 10 9.74 -5.98 -18.00
N ASP A 11 9.67 -5.95 -19.33
CA ASP A 11 9.34 -4.73 -20.08
C ASP A 11 7.94 -4.18 -19.74
N ARG A 12 6.93 -5.04 -19.66
CA ARG A 12 5.55 -4.62 -19.32
C ARG A 12 5.34 -4.25 -17.84
N THR A 13 6.25 -4.66 -16.94
CA THR A 13 6.10 -4.45 -15.49
C THR A 13 7.00 -3.36 -14.93
N LYS A 14 7.86 -2.75 -15.75
CA LYS A 14 8.75 -1.66 -15.32
C LYS A 14 7.95 -0.42 -14.92
N GLN A 15 8.07 -0.02 -13.65
CA GLN A 15 7.35 1.13 -13.10
C GLN A 15 7.89 2.49 -13.60
N PHE A 16 9.03 2.47 -14.28
CA PHE A 16 9.71 3.64 -14.83
C PHE A 16 9.54 3.78 -16.36
N ALA A 17 8.62 3.03 -16.98
CA ALA A 17 8.42 3.07 -18.43
C ALA A 17 8.15 4.47 -19.01
N GLY A 18 7.50 5.34 -18.23
CA GLY A 18 7.17 6.71 -18.62
C GLY A 18 8.30 7.75 -18.40
N LYS A 19 9.46 7.35 -17.85
CA LYS A 19 10.58 8.26 -17.60
C LYS A 19 11.47 8.44 -18.84
N PRO A 20 12.26 9.53 -18.96
CA PRO A 20 13.25 9.69 -20.02
C PRO A 20 14.24 8.50 -20.07
N THR A 21 14.71 8.13 -21.27
CA THR A 21 15.57 6.94 -21.47
C THR A 21 16.84 6.96 -20.61
N ASP A 22 17.48 8.13 -20.44
CA ASP A 22 18.67 8.27 -19.59
C ASP A 22 18.35 8.03 -18.10
N GLU A 23 17.17 8.44 -17.65
CA GLU A 23 16.69 8.17 -16.29
C GLU A 23 16.35 6.70 -16.12
N GLN A 24 15.67 6.07 -17.10
CA GLN A 24 15.43 4.62 -17.08
C GLN A 24 16.75 3.85 -17.01
N ARG A 25 17.75 4.25 -17.80
CA ARG A 25 19.07 3.64 -17.80
C ARG A 25 19.71 3.74 -16.42
N SER A 26 19.69 4.93 -15.82
CA SER A 26 20.21 5.14 -14.46
C SER A 26 19.50 4.26 -13.42
N ILE A 27 18.16 4.22 -13.45
CA ILE A 27 17.34 3.39 -12.55
C ILE A 27 17.70 1.92 -12.69
N THR A 28 17.81 1.40 -13.91
CA THR A 28 18.14 -0.02 -14.14
C THR A 28 19.53 -0.40 -13.66
N LEU A 29 20.52 0.49 -13.84
CA LEU A 29 21.90 0.24 -13.43
C LEU A 29 22.06 0.31 -11.90
N TYR A 30 21.49 1.34 -11.26
CA TYR A 30 21.49 1.43 -9.80
C TYR A 30 20.70 0.30 -9.15
N GLY A 31 19.55 -0.06 -9.74
CA GLY A 31 18.75 -1.20 -9.31
C GLY A 31 19.57 -2.50 -9.36
N LEU A 32 20.17 -2.83 -10.51
CA LEU A 32 20.96 -4.06 -10.64
C LEU A 32 22.11 -4.15 -9.63
N VAL A 33 22.89 -3.08 -9.46
CA VAL A 33 24.01 -3.09 -8.51
C VAL A 33 23.52 -3.15 -7.07
N SER A 34 22.38 -2.51 -6.77
CA SER A 34 21.75 -2.61 -5.45
C SER A 34 21.31 -4.04 -5.14
N GLU A 35 20.65 -4.73 -6.07
CA GLU A 35 20.19 -6.10 -5.84
C GLU A 35 21.34 -7.11 -5.78
N ILE A 36 22.44 -6.89 -6.52
CA ILE A 36 23.69 -7.63 -6.31
C ILE A 36 24.19 -7.45 -4.87
N GLY A 37 24.13 -6.22 -4.34
CA GLY A 37 24.49 -5.94 -2.96
C GLY A 37 23.57 -6.62 -1.94
N SER A 38 22.27 -6.64 -2.18
CA SER A 38 21.28 -7.35 -1.37
C SER A 38 21.54 -8.87 -1.37
N LEU A 39 21.81 -9.46 -2.55
CA LEU A 39 22.20 -10.87 -2.69
C LEU A 39 23.46 -11.20 -1.90
N VAL A 40 24.50 -10.36 -2.01
CA VAL A 40 25.75 -10.52 -1.23
C VAL A 40 25.46 -10.44 0.27
N ALA A 41 24.57 -9.54 0.70
CA ALA A 41 24.17 -9.42 2.10
C ALA A 41 23.41 -10.65 2.60
N ALA A 42 22.48 -11.19 1.81
CA ALA A 42 21.74 -12.42 2.10
C ALA A 42 22.68 -13.63 2.23
N VAL A 43 23.59 -13.80 1.25
CA VAL A 43 24.63 -14.84 1.29
C VAL A 43 25.51 -14.68 2.53
N LYS A 44 25.97 -13.46 2.84
CA LYS A 44 26.74 -13.16 4.07
C LYS A 44 25.99 -13.57 5.34
N LYS A 45 24.70 -13.23 5.47
CA LYS A 45 23.89 -13.65 6.62
C LYS A 45 23.84 -15.17 6.73
N ARG A 46 23.66 -15.87 5.60
CA ARG A 46 23.61 -17.33 5.56
C ARG A 46 24.92 -17.99 5.99
N ILE A 47 26.04 -17.38 5.64
CA ILE A 47 27.37 -17.81 6.09
C ILE A 47 27.54 -17.63 7.59
N LEU A 48 26.97 -16.56 8.15
CA LEU A 48 27.10 -16.20 9.56
C LEU A 48 26.06 -16.88 10.48
N SER A 49 24.93 -17.38 9.95
CA SER A 49 23.86 -17.99 10.73
C SER A 49 24.26 -19.35 11.31
N GLU A 50 24.07 -19.53 12.63
CA GLU A 50 24.47 -20.67 13.48
C GLU A 50 25.81 -21.32 13.14
N GLY A 51 26.88 -20.71 13.68
CA GLY A 51 28.13 -21.41 13.95
C GLY A 51 29.27 -21.22 12.96
N GLY A 52 29.25 -20.22 12.06
CA GLY A 52 30.43 -19.73 11.31
C GLY A 52 31.17 -20.71 10.36
N GLU A 53 30.89 -22.01 10.48
CA GLU A 53 31.47 -23.15 9.77
C GLU A 53 30.44 -24.32 9.74
N GLY A 54 29.14 -24.01 9.69
CA GLY A 54 28.10 -25.04 9.56
C GLY A 54 28.10 -25.67 8.16
N PRO A 55 27.98 -27.00 8.00
CA PRO A 55 28.04 -27.72 6.71
C PRO A 55 26.83 -27.48 5.77
N HIS A 56 26.01 -26.45 6.01
CA HIS A 56 24.71 -26.22 5.38
C HIS A 56 24.56 -24.82 4.78
N TRP A 57 25.68 -24.17 4.43
CA TRP A 57 25.67 -22.84 3.82
C TRP A 57 24.96 -22.81 2.45
N ASP A 58 24.88 -23.97 1.78
CA ASP A 58 24.36 -24.22 0.43
C ASP A 58 22.87 -24.63 0.40
N GLN A 59 22.20 -24.68 1.55
CA GLN A 59 20.78 -25.04 1.58
C GLN A 59 19.92 -23.98 0.85
N PRO A 60 18.86 -24.41 0.14
CA PRO A 60 17.89 -23.50 -0.46
C PRO A 60 17.39 -22.46 0.54
N ASN A 61 17.32 -21.21 0.11
CA ASN A 61 16.99 -20.09 0.97
C ASN A 61 16.11 -19.09 0.21
N ASP A 62 14.97 -18.73 0.81
CA ASP A 62 13.98 -17.86 0.18
C ASP A 62 14.50 -16.43 -0.02
N GLU A 63 15.29 -15.89 0.92
CA GLU A 63 15.93 -14.57 0.77
C GLU A 63 16.87 -14.58 -0.45
N ILE A 64 17.74 -15.58 -0.57
CA ILE A 64 18.65 -15.72 -1.72
C ILE A 64 17.88 -15.93 -3.03
N LYS A 65 16.84 -16.77 -3.03
CA LYS A 65 15.96 -16.98 -4.19
C LYS A 65 15.32 -15.66 -4.63
N GLU A 66 14.87 -14.85 -3.67
CA GLU A 66 14.25 -13.56 -3.91
C GLU A 66 15.25 -12.57 -4.54
N GLU A 67 16.44 -12.43 -3.95
CA GLU A 67 17.47 -11.50 -4.42
C GLU A 67 18.06 -11.90 -5.78
N LEU A 68 18.14 -13.21 -6.07
CA LEU A 68 18.46 -13.72 -7.41
C LEU A 68 17.41 -13.28 -8.42
N GLY A 69 16.13 -13.43 -8.08
CA GLY A 69 15.02 -13.01 -8.93
C GLY A 69 15.02 -11.51 -9.24
N ASP A 70 15.27 -10.67 -8.23
CA ASP A 70 15.36 -9.21 -8.40
C ASP A 70 16.59 -8.81 -9.23
N SER A 71 17.73 -9.48 -9.02
CA SER A 71 18.93 -9.31 -9.83
C SER A 71 18.67 -9.65 -11.31
N PHE A 72 17.98 -10.76 -11.59
CA PHE A 72 17.59 -11.12 -12.96
C PHE A 72 16.62 -10.10 -13.57
N TRP A 73 15.64 -9.60 -12.80
CA TRP A 73 14.68 -8.61 -13.27
C TRP A 73 15.39 -7.33 -13.72
N TYR A 74 16.31 -6.79 -12.90
CA TYR A 74 17.09 -5.61 -13.29
C TYR A 74 18.13 -5.89 -14.36
N CYS A 75 18.71 -7.10 -14.42
CA CYS A 75 19.64 -7.49 -15.48
C CYS A 75 18.94 -7.46 -16.86
N TYR A 76 17.74 -8.02 -16.96
CA TYR A 76 16.92 -7.97 -18.17
C TYR A 76 16.40 -6.56 -18.46
N SER A 77 16.04 -5.79 -17.42
CA SER A 77 15.63 -4.38 -17.60
C SER A 77 16.75 -3.53 -18.18
N ALA A 78 17.97 -3.65 -17.64
CA ALA A 78 19.15 -2.95 -18.12
C ALA A 78 19.49 -3.38 -19.56
N ALA A 79 19.44 -4.68 -19.85
CA ALA A 79 19.64 -5.19 -21.20
C ALA A 79 18.64 -4.58 -22.19
N HIS A 80 17.36 -4.54 -21.84
CA HIS A 80 16.34 -3.95 -22.70
C HIS A 80 16.59 -2.45 -22.92
N VAL A 81 16.74 -1.67 -21.85
CA VAL A 81 16.87 -0.20 -21.93
C VAL A 81 18.12 0.21 -22.70
N MET A 82 19.25 -0.47 -22.47
CA MET A 82 20.53 -0.11 -23.11
C MET A 82 20.60 -0.50 -24.60
N ASN A 83 19.78 -1.44 -25.04
CA ASN A 83 19.76 -1.89 -26.44
C ASN A 83 18.52 -1.40 -27.22
N GLY A 84 17.58 -0.72 -26.55
CA GLY A 84 16.33 -0.29 -27.17
C GLY A 84 15.36 -1.42 -27.54
N GLY A 85 15.53 -2.61 -26.93
CA GLY A 85 14.73 -3.79 -27.23
C GLY A 85 15.31 -5.08 -26.63
N TYR A 86 14.67 -6.21 -26.90
CA TYR A 86 15.12 -7.51 -26.42
C TYR A 86 16.49 -7.90 -27.01
N VAL A 87 17.40 -8.32 -26.13
CA VAL A 87 18.65 -8.98 -26.47
C VAL A 87 18.77 -10.25 -25.64
N ASP A 88 19.16 -11.34 -26.28
CA ASP A 88 19.35 -12.64 -25.63
C ASP A 88 20.72 -12.73 -24.94
N ILE A 89 20.86 -12.02 -23.81
CA ILE A 89 22.11 -11.92 -23.05
C ILE A 89 22.65 -13.28 -22.57
N LEU A 90 21.79 -14.29 -22.44
CA LEU A 90 22.18 -15.63 -21.98
C LEU A 90 22.76 -16.45 -23.14
N ALA A 91 22.09 -16.47 -24.31
CA ALA A 91 22.63 -17.14 -25.49
C ALA A 91 23.91 -16.45 -25.99
N ASP A 92 23.97 -15.11 -25.96
CA ASP A 92 25.19 -14.35 -26.26
C ASP A 92 26.34 -14.71 -25.31
N ASN A 93 26.03 -14.93 -24.03
CA ASN A 93 27.02 -15.38 -23.04
C ASN A 93 27.54 -16.79 -23.36
N ILE A 94 26.67 -17.75 -23.69
CA ILE A 94 27.09 -19.10 -24.11
C ILE A 94 27.99 -19.03 -25.36
N GLY A 95 27.62 -18.21 -26.35
CA GLY A 95 28.42 -18.01 -27.56
C GLY A 95 29.81 -17.41 -27.27
N ALA A 96 29.88 -16.44 -26.37
CA ALA A 96 31.14 -15.84 -25.93
C ALA A 96 32.04 -16.86 -25.21
N LEU A 97 31.49 -17.62 -24.26
CA LEU A 97 32.21 -18.68 -23.54
C LEU A 97 32.71 -19.77 -24.48
N ARG A 98 31.89 -20.19 -25.46
CA ARG A 98 32.30 -21.16 -26.48
C ARG A 98 33.47 -20.67 -27.32
N THR A 99 33.42 -19.41 -27.74
CA THR A 99 34.49 -18.77 -28.53
C THR A 99 35.78 -18.72 -27.72
N GLU A 100 35.70 -18.31 -26.45
CA GLU A 100 36.84 -18.24 -25.53
C GLU A 100 37.47 -19.63 -25.30
N MET A 101 36.66 -20.67 -25.11
CA MET A 101 37.15 -22.04 -24.89
C MET A 101 37.67 -22.76 -26.13
N SER A 102 37.32 -22.26 -27.32
CA SER A 102 37.78 -22.78 -28.61
C SER A 102 38.99 -22.00 -29.15
N GLY A 103 39.42 -20.96 -28.42
CA GLY A 103 40.59 -20.16 -28.77
C GLY A 103 41.90 -20.93 -28.59
N SER A 104 42.99 -20.32 -29.07
CA SER A 104 44.35 -20.83 -28.94
C SER A 104 45.28 -19.84 -28.25
N ASP A 105 44.75 -18.82 -27.60
CA ASP A 105 45.53 -17.83 -26.84
C ASP A 105 45.84 -18.34 -25.42
N ASP A 106 46.71 -17.63 -24.70
CA ASP A 106 47.12 -18.01 -23.33
C ASP A 106 45.91 -18.12 -22.40
N ARG A 107 44.89 -17.29 -22.62
CA ARG A 107 43.66 -17.29 -21.84
C ARG A 107 42.85 -18.56 -22.06
N ALA A 108 42.68 -19.00 -23.31
CA ALA A 108 42.02 -20.26 -23.64
C ALA A 108 42.76 -21.46 -23.03
N HIS A 109 44.10 -21.46 -23.05
CA HIS A 109 44.93 -22.49 -22.43
C HIS A 109 44.76 -22.52 -20.90
N MET A 110 44.73 -21.37 -20.24
CA MET A 110 44.46 -21.28 -18.80
C MET A 110 43.06 -21.82 -18.44
N ILE A 111 42.06 -21.53 -19.28
CA ILE A 111 40.69 -22.03 -19.09
C ILE A 111 40.63 -23.54 -19.29
N GLU A 112 41.31 -24.07 -20.30
CA GLU A 112 41.41 -25.51 -20.54
C GLU A 112 42.06 -26.25 -19.37
N GLN A 113 43.12 -25.69 -18.78
CA GLN A 113 43.82 -26.29 -17.63
C GLN A 113 43.01 -26.23 -16.32
N SER A 114 42.09 -25.28 -16.19
CA SER A 114 41.33 -25.05 -14.94
C SER A 114 39.93 -25.66 -14.95
N LEU A 115 39.47 -26.20 -16.08
CA LEU A 115 38.17 -26.86 -16.18
C LEU A 115 38.31 -28.37 -16.11
N ASP A 116 37.34 -29.02 -15.48
CA ASP A 116 37.19 -30.47 -15.59
C ASP A 116 37.01 -30.88 -17.07
N PRO A 117 37.81 -31.83 -17.60
CA PRO A 117 37.76 -32.20 -19.02
C PRO A 117 36.39 -32.71 -19.48
N ALA A 118 35.65 -33.42 -18.63
CA ALA A 118 34.32 -33.93 -18.97
C ALA A 118 33.29 -32.79 -19.02
N ASN A 119 33.37 -31.85 -18.08
CA ASN A 119 32.56 -30.64 -18.08
C ASN A 119 32.87 -29.75 -19.28
N ARG A 120 34.14 -29.54 -19.62
CA ARG A 120 34.54 -28.78 -20.81
C ARG A 120 33.98 -29.40 -22.09
N LYS A 121 34.16 -30.72 -22.26
CA LYS A 121 33.61 -31.44 -23.41
C LYS A 121 32.09 -31.28 -23.49
N GLY A 122 31.39 -31.55 -22.38
CA GLY A 122 29.94 -31.43 -22.31
C GLY A 122 29.43 -30.01 -22.55
N PHE A 123 30.17 -28.98 -22.12
CA PHE A 123 29.85 -27.59 -22.44
C PHE A 123 30.00 -27.31 -23.93
N LEU A 124 31.11 -27.68 -24.56
CA LEU A 124 31.34 -27.43 -25.98
C LEU A 124 30.30 -28.13 -26.87
N GLU A 125 29.94 -29.37 -26.54
CA GLU A 125 28.89 -30.12 -27.23
C GLU A 125 27.52 -29.45 -27.05
N GLY A 126 27.15 -29.09 -25.82
CA GLY A 126 25.88 -28.39 -25.54
C GLY A 126 25.80 -27.01 -26.20
N ALA A 127 26.85 -26.21 -26.08
CA ALA A 127 26.97 -24.88 -26.68
C ALA A 127 26.97 -24.91 -28.21
N ALA A 128 27.35 -26.02 -28.84
CA ALA A 128 27.22 -26.19 -30.28
C ALA A 128 25.77 -26.24 -30.76
N THR A 129 24.87 -26.73 -29.89
CA THR A 129 23.44 -26.91 -30.18
C THR A 129 22.53 -25.88 -29.50
N PHE A 130 23.10 -24.98 -28.69
CA PHE A 130 22.34 -24.00 -27.91
C PHE A 130 21.69 -22.96 -28.83
N GLN A 131 20.36 -22.92 -28.86
CA GLN A 131 19.59 -22.08 -29.78
C GLN A 131 19.37 -20.68 -29.19
N HIS A 132 19.43 -19.64 -30.04
CA HIS A 132 19.02 -18.29 -29.66
C HIS A 132 17.48 -18.15 -29.58
N ALA A 133 17.03 -17.22 -28.74
CA ALA A 133 15.70 -16.59 -28.68
C ALA A 133 14.47 -17.46 -28.36
N ASN A 134 14.44 -18.78 -28.64
CA ASN A 134 13.20 -19.58 -28.48
C ASN A 134 13.36 -21.04 -28.04
N GLY A 135 14.57 -21.60 -27.97
CA GLY A 135 14.78 -23.05 -27.84
C GLY A 135 15.13 -23.57 -26.44
N TYR A 136 15.15 -22.72 -25.41
CA TYR A 136 15.69 -23.10 -24.10
C TYR A 136 15.00 -22.39 -22.92
N THR A 137 15.12 -23.00 -21.74
CA THR A 137 14.64 -22.52 -20.43
C THR A 137 15.77 -21.89 -19.63
N PHE A 138 15.47 -21.18 -18.53
CA PHE A 138 16.55 -20.67 -17.67
C PHE A 138 17.34 -21.80 -17.04
N ASP A 139 16.70 -22.92 -16.73
CA ASP A 139 17.36 -24.13 -16.27
C ASP A 139 18.28 -24.77 -17.32
N ASP A 140 17.93 -24.71 -18.61
CA ASP A 140 18.82 -25.16 -19.68
C ASP A 140 20.10 -24.32 -19.73
N TYR A 141 19.96 -22.99 -19.62
CA TYR A 141 21.10 -22.09 -19.50
C TYR A 141 21.92 -22.40 -18.24
N GLN A 142 21.28 -22.50 -17.08
CA GLN A 142 21.92 -22.79 -15.80
C GLN A 142 22.75 -24.07 -15.87
N ARG A 143 22.15 -25.18 -16.35
CA ARG A 143 22.83 -26.47 -16.47
C ARG A 143 24.02 -26.41 -17.41
N LEU A 144 23.90 -25.73 -18.54
CA LEU A 144 24.98 -25.63 -19.50
C LEU A 144 26.10 -24.72 -18.98
N ALA A 145 25.76 -23.54 -18.48
CA ALA A 145 26.70 -22.55 -18.01
C ALA A 145 27.44 -22.98 -16.73
N TYR A 146 26.81 -23.78 -15.86
CA TYR A 146 27.47 -24.31 -14.66
C TYR A 146 28.60 -25.30 -14.99
N LYS A 147 28.58 -25.96 -16.16
CA LYS A 147 29.72 -26.78 -16.63
C LYS A 147 31.00 -25.97 -16.85
N THR A 148 30.92 -24.64 -16.89
CA THR A 148 32.09 -23.77 -17.02
C THR A 148 32.62 -23.29 -15.66
N ALA A 149 32.12 -23.84 -14.55
CA ALA A 149 32.67 -23.60 -13.23
C ALA A 149 34.10 -24.16 -13.13
N ARG A 150 35.05 -23.31 -12.73
CA ARG A 150 36.48 -23.63 -12.61
C ARG A 150 36.91 -23.97 -11.18
N THR A 151 36.04 -23.63 -10.23
CA THR A 151 36.18 -23.92 -8.81
C THR A 151 34.85 -24.49 -8.33
N ASP A 152 34.79 -24.96 -7.10
CA ASP A 152 33.61 -25.58 -6.51
C ASP A 152 33.28 -25.02 -5.12
N GLY A 153 32.11 -25.41 -4.62
CA GLY A 153 31.61 -25.10 -3.29
C GLY A 153 31.82 -23.65 -2.87
N ARG A 154 32.47 -23.48 -1.71
CA ARG A 154 32.69 -22.19 -1.07
C ARG A 154 33.56 -21.25 -1.90
N VAL A 155 34.58 -21.80 -2.56
CA VAL A 155 35.52 -21.02 -3.39
C VAL A 155 34.80 -20.47 -4.61
N LEU A 156 33.96 -21.28 -5.27
CA LEU A 156 33.14 -20.79 -6.38
C LEU A 156 32.19 -19.69 -5.94
N LEU A 157 31.55 -19.83 -4.78
CA LEU A 157 30.67 -18.80 -4.24
C LEU A 157 31.42 -17.46 -4.06
N GLU A 158 32.60 -17.48 -3.43
CA GLU A 158 33.41 -16.29 -3.21
C GLU A 158 33.87 -15.63 -4.52
N VAL A 159 34.26 -16.45 -5.50
CA VAL A 159 34.58 -15.99 -6.86
C VAL A 159 33.37 -15.31 -7.50
N CYS A 160 32.18 -15.92 -7.43
CA CYS A 160 30.95 -15.36 -7.98
C CYS A 160 30.61 -14.01 -7.33
N LEU A 161 30.67 -13.90 -6.00
CA LEU A 161 30.38 -12.64 -5.30
C LEU A 161 31.38 -11.54 -5.68
N ALA A 162 32.68 -11.87 -5.75
CA ALA A 162 33.71 -10.92 -6.14
C ALA A 162 33.53 -10.43 -7.59
N LEU A 163 33.23 -11.34 -8.51
CA LEU A 163 33.05 -11.00 -9.93
C LEU A 163 31.74 -10.26 -10.20
N LEU A 164 30.67 -10.53 -9.43
CA LEU A 164 29.45 -9.71 -9.47
C LEU A 164 29.72 -8.25 -9.11
N TRP A 165 30.53 -7.98 -8.08
CA TRP A 165 30.94 -6.61 -7.76
C TRP A 165 31.77 -5.96 -8.86
N GLN A 166 32.72 -6.70 -9.45
CA GLN A 166 33.52 -6.21 -10.57
C GLN A 166 32.65 -5.86 -11.77
N HIS A 167 31.73 -6.75 -12.16
CA HIS A 167 30.80 -6.48 -13.25
C HIS A 167 29.86 -5.32 -12.96
N GLY A 168 29.36 -5.19 -11.73
CA GLY A 168 28.58 -4.03 -11.29
C GLY A 168 29.35 -2.72 -11.47
N ALA A 169 30.64 -2.71 -11.08
CA ALA A 169 31.51 -1.56 -11.30
C ALA A 169 31.72 -1.29 -12.80
N GLU A 170 32.00 -2.32 -13.62
CA GLU A 170 32.14 -2.19 -15.08
C GLU A 170 30.88 -1.59 -15.74
N LEU A 171 29.68 -1.97 -15.29
CA LEU A 171 28.40 -1.44 -15.78
C LEU A 171 28.19 0.04 -15.42
N LEU A 172 28.48 0.42 -14.17
CA LEU A 172 28.32 1.80 -13.70
C LEU A 172 29.26 2.77 -14.42
N ARG A 173 30.41 2.31 -14.93
CA ARG A 173 31.28 3.13 -15.78
C ARG A 173 30.57 3.72 -16.97
N THR A 174 29.56 3.03 -17.49
CA THR A 174 28.81 3.48 -18.66
C THR A 174 27.96 4.73 -18.38
N MET A 175 27.83 5.12 -17.10
CA MET A 175 27.20 6.37 -16.64
C MET A 175 28.17 7.53 -16.45
N LEU A 176 29.48 7.26 -16.46
CA LEU A 176 30.48 8.28 -16.22
C LEU A 176 30.60 9.22 -17.44
N PRO A 177 30.76 10.54 -17.24
CA PRO A 177 31.18 11.45 -18.28
C PRO A 177 32.51 11.00 -18.91
N ALA A 178 32.73 11.34 -20.18
CA ALA A 178 33.94 10.93 -20.90
C ALA A 178 35.25 11.35 -20.21
N THR A 179 35.25 12.49 -19.51
CA THR A 179 36.38 12.97 -18.71
C THR A 179 36.68 12.03 -17.55
N GLU A 180 35.65 11.60 -16.81
CA GLU A 180 35.79 10.67 -15.69
C GLU A 180 36.23 9.27 -16.15
N VAL A 181 35.71 8.81 -17.30
CA VAL A 181 36.18 7.54 -17.91
C VAL A 181 37.68 7.59 -18.23
N ALA A 182 38.18 8.73 -18.71
CA ALA A 182 39.59 8.92 -19.04
C ALA A 182 40.49 9.01 -17.80
N LEU A 183 40.00 9.58 -16.70
CA LEU A 183 40.73 9.70 -15.44
C LEU A 183 40.77 8.39 -14.63
N HIS A 184 39.71 7.58 -14.72
CA HIS A 184 39.56 6.37 -13.91
C HIS A 184 39.71 5.11 -14.77
N THR A 185 40.95 4.67 -15.03
CA THR A 185 41.25 3.57 -15.97
C THR A 185 41.37 2.17 -15.33
N ASN A 186 41.28 2.06 -14.00
CA ASN A 186 41.48 0.80 -13.26
C ASN A 186 40.38 -0.25 -13.47
N VAL A 187 39.26 0.12 -14.09
CA VAL A 187 38.15 -0.78 -14.38
C VAL A 187 37.96 -0.82 -15.89
N ALA A 188 37.84 -2.01 -16.46
CA ALA A 188 37.80 -2.21 -17.91
C ALA A 188 36.53 -1.63 -18.55
N ASN A 189 36.67 -1.13 -19.78
CA ASN A 189 35.54 -0.73 -20.61
C ASN A 189 35.12 -1.92 -21.47
N ARG A 190 33.95 -2.49 -21.20
CA ARG A 190 33.37 -3.61 -21.96
C ARG A 190 31.96 -3.26 -22.44
N ARG A 191 31.52 -3.93 -23.51
CA ARG A 191 30.13 -3.79 -23.99
C ARG A 191 29.17 -4.23 -22.88
N ALA A 192 28.12 -3.45 -22.64
CA ALA A 192 27.17 -3.70 -21.56
C ALA A 192 26.53 -5.10 -21.64
N THR A 193 26.18 -5.57 -22.84
CA THR A 193 25.60 -6.92 -23.04
C THR A 193 26.54 -8.04 -22.59
N VAL A 194 27.85 -7.86 -22.78
CA VAL A 194 28.87 -8.82 -22.33
C VAL A 194 28.96 -8.82 -20.80
N ILE A 195 28.88 -7.64 -20.16
CA ILE A 195 28.90 -7.52 -18.70
C ILE A 195 27.63 -8.13 -18.09
N LEU A 196 26.45 -7.83 -18.65
CA LEU A 196 25.17 -8.37 -18.21
C LEU A 196 25.10 -9.89 -18.36
N GLY A 197 25.62 -10.44 -19.47
CA GLY A 197 25.79 -11.89 -19.62
C GLY A 197 26.72 -12.50 -18.58
N GLY A 198 27.82 -11.81 -18.25
CA GLY A 198 28.71 -12.18 -17.14
C GLY A 198 28.02 -12.16 -15.77
N ILE A 199 27.17 -11.16 -15.50
CA ILE A 199 26.35 -11.12 -14.29
C ILE A 199 25.39 -12.32 -14.25
N ALA A 200 24.62 -12.55 -15.31
CA ALA A 200 23.70 -13.67 -15.39
C ALA A 200 24.40 -15.02 -15.18
N TRP A 201 25.62 -15.17 -15.72
CA TRP A 201 26.45 -16.35 -15.51
C TRP A 201 26.77 -16.58 -14.03
N HIS A 202 27.25 -15.57 -13.31
CA HIS A 202 27.55 -15.71 -11.87
C HIS A 202 26.29 -15.88 -11.02
N LEU A 203 25.18 -15.20 -11.35
CA LEU A 203 23.89 -15.44 -10.69
C LEU A 203 23.43 -16.90 -10.86
N SER A 204 23.59 -17.48 -12.06
CA SER A 204 23.26 -18.88 -12.34
C SER A 204 24.14 -19.87 -11.57
N ALA A 205 25.42 -19.54 -11.39
CA ALA A 205 26.33 -20.34 -10.60
C ALA A 205 25.97 -20.31 -9.11
N ILE A 206 25.60 -19.14 -8.57
CA ILE A 206 25.09 -19.01 -7.19
C ILE A 206 23.79 -19.83 -7.03
N ALA A 207 22.83 -19.70 -7.94
CA ALA A 207 21.61 -20.50 -7.90
C ALA A 207 21.90 -22.00 -7.86
N SER A 208 22.86 -22.46 -8.67
CA SER A 208 23.29 -23.87 -8.71
C SER A 208 23.94 -24.33 -7.40
N LEU A 209 24.77 -23.49 -6.79
CA LEU A 209 25.40 -23.77 -5.49
C LEU A 209 24.37 -23.83 -4.35
N TYR A 210 23.28 -23.08 -4.45
CA TYR A 210 22.19 -23.09 -3.47
C TYR A 210 21.06 -24.09 -3.80
N HIS A 211 21.26 -24.94 -4.80
CA HIS A 211 20.28 -25.91 -5.28
C HIS A 211 18.92 -25.29 -5.67
N LEU A 212 18.96 -24.09 -6.24
CA LEU A 212 17.79 -23.35 -6.74
C LEU A 212 17.68 -23.50 -8.26
N SER A 213 16.49 -23.85 -8.75
CA SER A 213 16.14 -23.78 -10.18
C SER A 213 15.97 -22.32 -10.60
N LEU A 214 16.61 -21.92 -11.71
CA LEU A 214 16.39 -20.58 -12.25
C LEU A 214 14.98 -20.42 -12.85
N ASP A 215 14.38 -21.50 -13.37
CA ASP A 215 12.98 -21.46 -13.80
C ASP A 215 12.06 -21.12 -12.62
N ASP A 216 12.30 -21.70 -11.44
CA ASP A 216 11.56 -21.40 -10.21
C ASP A 216 11.85 -20.00 -9.65
N VAL A 217 13.10 -19.54 -9.73
CA VAL A 217 13.50 -18.17 -9.34
C VAL A 217 12.74 -17.15 -10.21
N VAL A 218 12.73 -17.36 -11.52
CA VAL A 218 12.06 -16.49 -12.49
C VAL A 218 10.55 -16.52 -12.31
N ALA A 219 9.95 -17.70 -12.09
CA ALA A 219 8.52 -17.82 -11.82
C ALA A 219 8.11 -17.07 -10.55
N SER A 220 8.86 -17.26 -9.45
CA SER A 220 8.61 -16.57 -8.18
C SER A 220 8.79 -15.06 -8.28
N ASN A 221 9.79 -14.59 -9.04
CA ASN A 221 9.92 -13.15 -9.34
C ASN A 221 8.74 -12.63 -10.16
N CYS A 222 8.25 -13.38 -11.14
CA CYS A 222 7.09 -12.99 -11.93
C CYS A 222 5.84 -12.83 -11.06
N GLU A 223 5.55 -13.79 -10.18
CA GLU A 223 4.45 -13.68 -9.23
C GLU A 223 4.60 -12.42 -8.38
N LYS A 224 5.75 -12.25 -7.72
CA LYS A 224 6.04 -11.10 -6.85
C LYS A 224 5.85 -9.75 -7.56
N VAL A 225 6.37 -9.62 -8.78
CA VAL A 225 6.29 -8.36 -9.54
C VAL A 225 4.87 -8.12 -10.08
N GLN A 226 4.14 -9.17 -10.48
CA GLN A 226 2.72 -9.04 -10.86
C GLN A 226 1.87 -8.52 -9.72
N PHE A 227 2.09 -9.05 -8.50
CA PHE A 227 1.42 -8.58 -7.28
C PHE A 227 1.64 -7.09 -6.99
N ARG A 228 2.71 -6.49 -7.55
CA ARG A 228 3.10 -5.09 -7.35
C ARG A 228 2.60 -4.14 -8.47
N SER A 229 2.62 -4.57 -9.73
CA SER A 229 2.59 -3.65 -10.87
C SER A 229 1.25 -3.54 -11.63
N VAL A 230 0.31 -4.47 -11.46
CA VAL A 230 -0.96 -4.44 -12.21
C VAL A 230 -2.13 -4.28 -11.25
N ARG A 231 -2.78 -3.12 -11.27
CA ARG A 231 -4.12 -2.96 -10.69
C ARG A 231 -5.10 -3.75 -11.55
N GLY A 232 -5.52 -4.89 -11.03
CA GLY A 232 -6.34 -5.87 -11.74
C GLY A 232 -7.70 -6.04 -11.07
N THR A 233 -8.26 -7.24 -11.20
CA THR A 233 -9.43 -7.63 -10.41
C THR A 233 -9.03 -7.71 -8.93
N PRO A 234 -9.74 -7.01 -8.03
CA PRO A 234 -9.48 -7.11 -6.59
C PRO A 234 -9.62 -8.55 -6.10
N THR A 235 -8.96 -8.85 -4.99
CA THR A 235 -9.13 -10.13 -4.30
C THR A 235 -10.59 -10.30 -3.92
N THR A 236 -11.14 -11.51 -4.03
CA THR A 236 -12.52 -11.80 -3.60
C THR A 236 -12.68 -11.46 -2.11
N LEU A 237 -13.80 -10.82 -1.76
CA LEU A 237 -14.12 -10.50 -0.36
C LEU A 237 -14.09 -11.77 0.49
N HIS A 238 -13.32 -11.74 1.58
CA HIS A 238 -13.07 -12.91 2.43
C HIS A 238 -14.33 -13.49 3.09
N ASP A 239 -15.42 -12.72 3.15
CA ASP A 239 -16.71 -13.14 3.67
C ASP A 239 -17.77 -13.48 2.60
N ALA A 240 -17.44 -13.46 1.30
CA ALA A 240 -18.42 -13.65 0.22
C ALA A 240 -19.21 -14.97 0.34
N GLY A 241 -18.60 -16.03 0.88
CA GLY A 241 -19.23 -17.34 1.10
C GLY A 241 -19.94 -17.51 2.46
N ARG A 242 -19.98 -16.48 3.31
CA ARG A 242 -20.52 -16.53 4.68
C ARG A 242 -21.99 -16.10 4.73
N ASP A 243 -22.65 -16.38 5.84
CA ASP A 243 -24.04 -15.97 6.03
C ASP A 243 -24.17 -14.44 6.09
N ALA A 244 -25.28 -13.86 5.64
CA ALA A 244 -25.46 -12.41 5.51
C ALA A 244 -25.22 -11.60 6.81
N LYS A 245 -25.46 -12.22 7.98
CA LYS A 245 -25.19 -11.62 9.30
C LYS A 245 -23.70 -11.55 9.66
N GLU A 246 -22.86 -12.33 8.98
CA GLU A 246 -21.40 -12.42 9.19
C GLU A 246 -20.62 -11.70 8.09
N GLN A 247 -21.29 -11.32 7.01
CA GLN A 247 -20.73 -10.45 5.99
C GLN A 247 -20.73 -9.00 6.47
N PHE A 248 -19.71 -8.22 6.12
CA PHE A 248 -19.85 -6.77 6.18
C PHE A 248 -20.96 -6.30 5.23
N PRO A 249 -21.71 -5.23 5.57
CA PRO A 249 -22.55 -4.55 4.58
C PRO A 249 -21.68 -4.15 3.39
N ARG A 250 -22.20 -4.33 2.17
CA ARG A 250 -21.43 -4.01 0.94
C ARG A 250 -21.24 -2.50 0.75
N GLN A 251 -22.19 -1.72 1.25
CA GLN A 251 -22.09 -0.27 1.38
C GLN A 251 -22.54 0.12 2.78
N PHE A 252 -21.77 0.99 3.43
CA PHE A 252 -22.15 1.54 4.72
C PHE A 252 -21.37 2.81 5.06
N ASP A 253 -21.91 3.53 6.04
CA ASP A 253 -21.36 4.77 6.56
C ASP A 253 -20.98 4.60 8.03
N VAL A 254 -19.88 5.24 8.42
CA VAL A 254 -19.48 5.39 9.83
C VAL A 254 -19.31 6.87 10.14
N ALA A 255 -20.09 7.36 11.10
CA ALA A 255 -20.05 8.76 11.52
C ALA A 255 -19.13 8.92 12.73
N PHE A 256 -18.10 9.75 12.60
CA PHE A 256 -17.22 10.20 13.67
C PHE A 256 -17.75 11.50 14.26
N VAL A 257 -18.31 11.43 15.46
CA VAL A 257 -18.87 12.57 16.18
C VAL A 257 -17.90 13.00 17.27
N ARG A 258 -17.69 14.31 17.38
CA ARG A 258 -16.89 14.87 18.46
C ARG A 258 -17.74 15.09 19.70
N ILE A 259 -17.45 14.33 20.75
CA ILE A 259 -18.18 14.39 22.04
C ILE A 259 -17.43 15.22 23.09
N GLY A 260 -16.24 15.74 22.75
CA GLY A 260 -15.49 16.68 23.57
C GLY A 260 -14.19 17.17 22.90
N PRO A 261 -13.39 17.99 23.60
CA PRO A 261 -12.18 18.58 23.02
C PRO A 261 -11.18 17.56 22.46
N GLN A 262 -10.99 16.42 23.12
CA GLN A 262 -10.06 15.37 22.68
C GLN A 262 -10.72 13.99 22.65
N LYS A 263 -12.05 13.96 22.46
CA LYS A 263 -12.83 12.74 22.45
C LYS A 263 -13.72 12.66 21.22
N SER A 264 -13.69 11.51 20.56
CA SER A 264 -14.57 11.17 19.44
C SER A 264 -15.28 9.86 19.69
N ARG A 265 -16.50 9.74 19.15
CA ARG A 265 -17.30 8.51 19.17
C ARG A 265 -17.70 8.17 17.75
N MET A 266 -17.62 6.90 17.41
CA MET A 266 -18.11 6.39 16.12
C MET A 266 -19.55 5.90 16.24
N TYR A 267 -20.32 6.07 15.17
CA TYR A 267 -21.67 5.52 15.04
C TYR A 267 -21.81 4.73 13.74
N PHE A 268 -22.46 3.57 13.85
CA PHE A 268 -22.86 2.73 12.73
C PHE A 268 -24.32 2.33 12.92
N ASP A 269 -25.16 2.61 11.93
CA ASP A 269 -26.61 2.32 11.95
C ASP A 269 -27.29 2.79 13.25
N GLY A 270 -27.04 4.05 13.64
CA GLY A 270 -27.65 4.67 14.81
C GLY A 270 -27.14 4.20 16.17
N LYS A 271 -26.08 3.38 16.22
CA LYS A 271 -25.53 2.82 17.46
C LYS A 271 -24.05 3.17 17.61
N PRO A 272 -23.56 3.40 18.84
CA PRO A 272 -22.13 3.52 19.08
C PRO A 272 -21.37 2.30 18.57
N LEU A 273 -20.26 2.55 17.86
CA LEU A 273 -19.36 1.53 17.32
C LEU A 273 -18.04 1.59 18.10
N GLY A 274 -17.87 0.68 19.06
CA GLY A 274 -16.70 0.67 19.94
C GLY A 274 -16.80 1.69 21.09
N ASP A 275 -15.66 1.89 21.75
CA ASP A 275 -15.52 2.81 22.88
C ASP A 275 -15.20 4.23 22.42
N ASP A 276 -15.31 5.20 23.33
CA ASP A 276 -14.90 6.58 23.07
C ASP A 276 -13.37 6.66 22.84
N LEU A 277 -12.98 7.30 21.74
CA LEU A 277 -11.59 7.38 21.28
C LEU A 277 -10.91 8.67 21.77
N THR A 278 -9.68 8.50 22.26
CA THR A 278 -8.73 9.55 22.66
C THR A 278 -7.38 9.30 21.98
N ASP A 279 -6.50 10.30 21.96
CA ASP A 279 -5.17 10.14 21.34
C ASP A 279 -4.25 9.20 22.15
N ASN A 280 -4.52 9.04 23.45
CA ASN A 280 -3.69 8.22 24.36
C ASN A 280 -2.20 8.58 24.31
N TYR A 281 -1.89 9.85 24.08
CA TYR A 281 -0.54 10.37 23.93
C TYR A 281 -0.36 11.71 24.66
N TYR A 282 0.89 12.10 24.94
CA TYR A 282 1.21 13.33 25.66
C TYR A 282 0.87 14.60 24.86
N GLU A 283 0.87 14.50 23.53
CA GLU A 283 0.58 15.58 22.60
C GLU A 283 -0.65 15.22 21.75
N ASP A 284 -1.44 16.20 21.33
CA ASP A 284 -2.59 15.98 20.43
C ASP A 284 -2.06 15.69 19.01
N ASP A 285 -1.94 14.41 18.69
CA ASP A 285 -1.52 13.90 17.37
C ASP A 285 -2.71 13.46 16.50
N GLY A 286 -3.93 13.50 17.04
CA GLY A 286 -5.15 13.10 16.35
C GLY A 286 -5.35 11.59 16.25
N TYR A 287 -4.56 10.76 16.95
CA TYR A 287 -4.65 9.30 16.89
C TYR A 287 -6.05 8.76 17.25
N ARG A 288 -6.91 9.54 17.92
CA ARG A 288 -8.35 9.22 18.10
C ARG A 288 -9.13 8.95 16.80
N PHE A 289 -8.60 9.33 15.64
CA PHE A 289 -9.21 9.08 14.33
C PHE A 289 -8.59 7.89 13.57
N HIS A 290 -7.67 7.13 14.19
CA HIS A 290 -6.97 6.02 13.52
C HIS A 290 -7.91 4.92 13.00
N ASP A 291 -9.10 4.77 13.59
CA ASP A 291 -10.14 3.85 13.12
C ASP A 291 -10.57 4.06 11.67
N ALA A 292 -10.31 5.24 11.09
CA ALA A 292 -10.44 5.46 9.66
C ALA A 292 -9.60 4.49 8.81
N ILE A 293 -8.44 4.06 9.32
CA ILE A 293 -7.56 3.10 8.66
C ILE A 293 -8.13 1.68 8.76
N HIS A 294 -8.73 1.31 9.90
CA HIS A 294 -9.50 0.06 10.02
C HIS A 294 -10.63 -0.01 8.98
N LEU A 295 -11.38 1.08 8.80
CA LEU A 295 -12.44 1.16 7.79
C LEU A 295 -11.90 1.04 6.37
N ALA A 296 -10.71 1.59 6.10
CA ALA A 296 -10.04 1.44 4.81
C ALA A 296 -9.64 0.00 4.53
N PHE A 297 -9.20 -0.76 5.54
CA PHE A 297 -8.93 -2.19 5.39
C PHE A 297 -10.19 -2.98 5.04
N ILE A 298 -11.35 -2.60 5.58
CA ILE A 298 -12.63 -3.21 5.18
C ILE A 298 -12.93 -2.90 3.71
N GLY A 299 -12.90 -1.62 3.31
CA GLY A 299 -13.25 -1.20 1.95
C GLY A 299 -12.34 -1.82 0.89
N HIS A 300 -11.03 -1.75 1.10
CA HIS A 300 -10.04 -2.21 0.12
C HIS A 300 -9.68 -3.68 0.23
N LEU A 301 -9.49 -4.20 1.44
CA LEU A 301 -8.99 -5.57 1.65
C LEU A 301 -10.12 -6.56 1.96
N GLY A 302 -11.29 -6.09 2.40
CA GLY A 302 -12.36 -6.95 2.93
C GLY A 302 -12.04 -7.52 4.32
N TRP A 303 -11.09 -6.91 5.03
CA TRP A 303 -10.49 -7.44 6.24
C TRP A 303 -10.46 -6.39 7.35
N SER A 304 -10.96 -6.76 8.53
CA SER A 304 -10.75 -6.03 9.80
C SER A 304 -11.31 -6.89 10.94
N PRO A 305 -10.53 -7.77 11.56
CA PRO A 305 -10.98 -8.52 12.74
C PRO A 305 -11.42 -7.61 13.90
N VAL A 306 -10.84 -6.41 14.05
CA VAL A 306 -11.25 -5.42 15.04
C VAL A 306 -12.68 -4.98 14.77
N VAL A 307 -12.97 -4.44 13.58
CA VAL A 307 -14.30 -3.90 13.27
C VAL A 307 -15.35 -5.01 13.10
N ARG A 308 -14.97 -6.21 12.63
CA ARG A 308 -15.89 -7.38 12.68
C ARG A 308 -16.37 -7.66 14.11
N GLY A 309 -15.46 -7.57 15.08
CA GLY A 309 -15.79 -7.66 16.49
C GLY A 309 -16.78 -6.59 16.94
N LEU A 310 -16.49 -5.33 16.63
CA LEU A 310 -17.32 -4.17 17.01
C LEU A 310 -18.72 -4.23 16.39
N MET A 311 -18.82 -4.62 15.11
CA MET A 311 -20.08 -4.77 14.39
C MET A 311 -20.85 -6.04 14.76
N LYS A 312 -20.30 -6.92 15.61
CA LYS A 312 -20.86 -8.24 15.95
C LYS A 312 -21.06 -9.13 14.71
N ARG A 313 -20.11 -9.08 13.77
CA ARG A 313 -20.11 -9.81 12.48
C ARG A 313 -18.96 -10.81 12.36
N LYS A 314 -18.46 -11.36 13.47
CA LYS A 314 -17.47 -12.44 13.41
C LYS A 314 -18.07 -13.67 12.71
N ARG A 315 -17.26 -14.37 11.92
CA ARG A 315 -17.65 -15.52 11.08
C ARG A 315 -17.57 -16.80 11.90
N LYS A 316 -18.71 -17.26 12.41
CA LYS A 316 -18.84 -18.43 13.29
C LYS A 316 -19.56 -19.59 12.61
N SER A 317 -20.27 -19.33 11.51
CA SER A 317 -20.97 -20.36 10.77
C SER A 317 -19.99 -21.29 10.05
N ARG A 318 -20.37 -22.56 9.94
CA ARG A 318 -19.73 -23.63 9.12
C ARG A 318 -18.32 -24.08 9.54
N ASP A 319 -17.52 -23.20 10.16
CA ASP A 319 -16.15 -23.46 10.59
C ASP A 319 -15.81 -22.55 11.78
N ASP A 320 -15.58 -23.14 12.95
CA ASP A 320 -15.24 -22.40 14.18
C ASP A 320 -13.82 -21.85 14.16
N ARG A 321 -12.92 -22.42 13.33
CA ARG A 321 -11.53 -21.97 13.22
C ARG A 321 -11.40 -20.58 12.62
N VAL A 322 -12.32 -20.15 11.77
CA VAL A 322 -12.26 -18.79 11.20
C VAL A 322 -12.53 -17.74 12.26
N ASP A 323 -13.44 -18.01 13.21
CA ASP A 323 -13.69 -17.12 14.35
C ASP A 323 -12.47 -16.99 15.28
N GLU A 324 -11.72 -18.08 15.42
CA GLU A 324 -10.54 -18.20 16.29
C GLU A 324 -9.28 -17.60 15.64
N VAL A 325 -9.03 -17.90 14.37
CA VAL A 325 -7.79 -17.55 13.66
C VAL A 325 -7.92 -16.19 12.99
N GLU A 326 -8.95 -16.00 12.15
CA GLU A 326 -9.07 -14.83 11.27
C GLU A 326 -9.80 -13.67 11.94
N ASP A 327 -10.78 -13.94 12.82
CA ASP A 327 -11.54 -12.92 13.55
C ASP A 327 -11.16 -12.85 15.04
N GLY A 328 -10.23 -13.70 15.49
CA GLY A 328 -9.87 -13.87 16.88
C GLY A 328 -8.86 -12.85 17.42
N GLY A 329 -8.45 -13.04 18.67
CA GLY A 329 -7.61 -12.07 19.39
C GLY A 329 -6.26 -11.81 18.71
N ARG A 330 -5.60 -12.84 18.18
CA ARG A 330 -4.31 -12.70 17.50
C ARG A 330 -4.41 -11.84 16.23
N ALA A 331 -5.43 -12.08 15.41
CA ALA A 331 -5.64 -11.29 14.20
C ALA A 331 -5.93 -9.81 14.51
N LYS A 332 -6.68 -9.53 15.58
CA LYS A 332 -6.89 -8.15 16.06
C LYS A 332 -5.59 -7.47 16.46
N VAL A 333 -4.73 -8.15 17.24
CA VAL A 333 -3.42 -7.60 17.63
C VAL A 333 -2.53 -7.34 16.42
N VAL A 334 -2.57 -8.22 15.41
CA VAL A 334 -1.85 -8.02 14.15
C VAL A 334 -2.36 -6.81 13.39
N GLU A 335 -3.69 -6.62 13.30
CA GLU A 335 -4.29 -5.44 12.66
C GLU A 335 -3.83 -4.13 13.32
N GLU A 336 -3.88 -4.05 14.65
CA GLU A 336 -3.41 -2.89 15.41
C GLU A 336 -1.92 -2.62 15.19
N LEU A 337 -1.09 -3.67 15.17
CA LEU A 337 0.34 -3.56 14.88
C LEU A 337 0.60 -3.01 13.48
N VAL A 338 -0.15 -3.48 12.48
CA VAL A 338 -0.06 -3.03 11.09
C VAL A 338 -0.39 -1.53 10.99
N ILE A 339 -1.48 -1.08 11.62
CA ILE A 339 -1.85 0.34 11.65
C ILE A 339 -0.78 1.18 12.33
N LYS A 340 -0.26 0.70 13.48
CA LYS A 340 0.81 1.40 14.17
C LYS A 340 2.07 1.53 13.30
N ALA A 341 2.44 0.47 12.58
CA ALA A 341 3.59 0.48 11.68
C ALA A 341 3.40 1.48 10.52
N ILE A 342 2.20 1.54 9.93
CA ILE A 342 1.84 2.51 8.88
C ILE A 342 1.96 3.94 9.41
N HIS A 343 1.37 4.22 10.58
CA HIS A 343 1.41 5.53 11.20
C HIS A 343 2.85 5.96 11.53
N THR A 344 3.63 5.08 12.15
CA THR A 344 5.03 5.36 12.50
C THR A 344 5.88 5.63 11.26
N GLU A 345 5.72 4.86 10.19
CA GLU A 345 6.49 5.09 8.96
C GLU A 345 6.08 6.39 8.27
N GLY A 346 4.78 6.68 8.19
CA GLY A 346 4.25 7.91 7.60
C GLY A 346 4.72 9.15 8.36
N ASP A 347 4.65 9.12 9.69
CA ASP A 347 5.10 10.21 10.56
C ASP A 347 6.62 10.42 10.45
N ARG A 348 7.42 9.33 10.45
CA ARG A 348 8.86 9.38 10.26
C ARG A 348 9.23 10.04 8.93
N GLN A 349 8.58 9.66 7.84
CA GLN A 349 8.81 10.27 6.52
C GLN A 349 8.38 11.74 6.47
N ALA A 350 7.25 12.08 7.08
CA ALA A 350 6.76 13.46 7.11
C ALA A 350 7.70 14.37 7.90
N LYS A 351 8.21 13.92 9.05
CA LYS A 351 9.22 14.63 9.85
C LYS A 351 10.52 14.80 9.08
N ALA A 352 11.04 13.73 8.49
CA ALA A 352 12.30 13.77 7.72
C ALA A 352 12.24 14.72 6.52
N ALA A 353 11.06 14.90 5.93
CA ALA A 353 10.84 15.81 4.81
C ALA A 353 10.35 17.22 5.22
N GLY A 354 10.30 17.54 6.52
CA GLY A 354 9.85 18.84 7.01
C GLY A 354 8.38 19.15 6.75
N ARG A 355 7.53 18.12 6.60
CA ARG A 355 6.08 18.28 6.33
C ARG A 355 5.24 18.43 7.60
N CYS A 356 5.81 18.18 8.77
CA CYS A 356 5.11 18.30 10.04
C CYS A 356 5.11 19.76 10.51
N VAL A 357 3.93 20.35 10.61
CA VAL A 357 3.74 21.70 11.17
C VAL A 357 3.03 21.58 12.51
N VAL A 358 3.64 22.16 13.55
CA VAL A 358 3.14 22.11 14.93
C VAL A 358 1.71 22.64 15.00
N GLY A 359 0.82 21.88 15.65
CA GLY A 359 -0.59 22.26 15.83
C GLY A 359 -1.48 22.01 14.61
N THR A 360 -0.96 21.40 13.54
CA THR A 360 -1.75 21.02 12.36
C THR A 360 -1.69 19.52 12.11
N PRO A 361 -2.78 18.89 11.64
CA PRO A 361 -2.76 17.49 11.21
C PRO A 361 -1.71 17.26 10.13
N THR A 362 -0.95 16.18 10.25
CA THR A 362 0.05 15.80 9.24
C THR A 362 -0.57 14.84 8.24
N ARG A 363 -0.44 15.14 6.94
CA ARG A 363 -0.77 14.20 5.87
C ARG A 363 0.38 13.20 5.70
N LEU A 364 0.19 11.97 6.16
CA LEU A 364 1.24 10.95 6.25
C LEU A 364 1.83 10.58 4.88
N PHE A 365 0.96 10.19 3.95
CA PHE A 365 1.31 9.81 2.58
C PHE A 365 0.55 10.69 1.57
N PRO A 366 1.06 11.89 1.22
CA PRO A 366 0.42 12.76 0.23
C PRO A 366 0.38 12.16 -1.18
N GLU A 367 1.28 11.21 -1.47
CA GLU A 367 1.37 10.48 -2.73
C GLU A 367 1.56 8.99 -2.46
N ARG A 368 0.97 8.15 -3.32
CA ARG A 368 1.07 6.67 -3.22
C ARG A 368 2.52 6.18 -3.31
N THR A 369 3.36 6.88 -4.08
CA THR A 369 4.80 6.60 -4.25
C THR A 369 5.61 6.62 -2.94
N LEU A 370 5.10 7.26 -1.89
CA LEU A 370 5.73 7.31 -0.57
C LEU A 370 5.46 6.04 0.27
N ILE A 371 4.47 5.24 -0.13
CA ILE A 371 4.23 3.90 0.42
C ILE A 371 5.23 2.95 -0.24
N ASN A 372 6.45 2.96 0.29
CA ASN A 372 7.55 2.23 -0.31
C ASN A 372 7.37 0.71 -0.17
N PHE A 373 8.02 -0.04 -1.07
CA PHE A 373 7.89 -1.50 -1.12
C PHE A 373 8.43 -2.19 0.14
N LYS A 374 9.38 -1.57 0.84
CA LYS A 374 9.90 -2.09 2.12
C LYS A 374 8.81 -2.11 3.19
N LEU A 375 7.97 -1.08 3.28
CA LEU A 375 6.82 -1.07 4.17
C LEU A 375 5.85 -2.19 3.79
N LEU A 376 5.48 -2.29 2.51
CA LEU A 376 4.54 -3.32 2.03
C LEU A 376 5.03 -4.75 2.30
N LYS A 377 6.32 -5.05 2.07
CA LYS A 377 6.91 -6.36 2.43
C LYS A 377 6.82 -6.63 3.93
N MET A 378 7.16 -5.64 4.76
CA MET A 378 7.10 -5.79 6.22
C MET A 378 5.67 -6.06 6.71
N LEU A 379 4.67 -5.33 6.18
CA LEU A 379 3.26 -5.57 6.52
C LEU A 379 2.80 -6.96 6.08
N ARG A 380 3.19 -7.42 4.88
CA ARG A 380 2.95 -8.79 4.40
C ARG A 380 3.49 -9.83 5.38
N THR A 381 4.69 -9.63 5.91
CA THR A 381 5.28 -10.52 6.93
C THR A 381 4.48 -10.53 8.24
N TYR A 382 3.94 -9.39 8.67
CA TYR A 382 3.12 -9.35 9.90
C TYR A 382 1.80 -10.09 9.78
N VAL A 383 1.19 -10.06 8.58
CA VAL A 383 -0.08 -10.74 8.32
C VAL A 383 0.08 -12.16 7.78
N ASP A 384 1.31 -12.68 7.72
CA ASP A 384 1.56 -14.02 7.22
C ASP A 384 0.78 -15.08 8.02
N GLY A 385 0.18 -16.02 7.30
CA GLY A 385 -0.75 -17.00 7.86
C GLY A 385 -2.18 -16.52 8.12
N LEU A 386 -2.52 -15.26 7.83
CA LEU A 386 -3.90 -14.74 7.82
C LEU A 386 -4.45 -14.62 6.39
N GLU A 387 -5.77 -14.62 6.25
CA GLU A 387 -6.42 -14.54 4.93
C GLU A 387 -6.07 -13.26 4.15
N VAL A 388 -5.82 -12.15 4.85
CA VAL A 388 -5.45 -10.86 4.26
C VAL A 388 -4.08 -10.88 3.58
N ALA A 389 -3.23 -11.87 3.89
CA ALA A 389 -2.00 -12.09 3.15
C ALA A 389 -2.27 -12.43 1.68
N LYS A 390 -3.49 -12.80 1.28
CA LYS A 390 -3.85 -13.04 -0.12
C LYS A 390 -4.06 -11.74 -0.91
N ASN A 391 -4.36 -10.62 -0.23
CA ASN A 391 -4.53 -9.33 -0.89
C ASN A 391 -3.22 -8.87 -1.54
N THR A 392 -3.35 -8.27 -2.71
CA THR A 392 -2.25 -7.79 -3.55
C THR A 392 -1.59 -6.54 -2.96
N PHE A 393 -0.37 -6.22 -3.37
CA PHE A 393 0.32 -5.04 -2.85
C PHE A 393 -0.36 -3.73 -3.27
N TRP A 394 -1.02 -3.69 -4.42
CA TRP A 394 -1.76 -2.50 -4.85
C TRP A 394 -3.04 -2.30 -4.02
N GLU A 395 -3.73 -3.38 -3.61
CA GLU A 395 -4.86 -3.28 -2.67
C GLU A 395 -4.40 -2.74 -1.31
N TRP A 396 -3.22 -3.17 -0.83
CA TRP A 396 -2.62 -2.62 0.38
C TRP A 396 -2.21 -1.15 0.23
N GLU A 397 -1.63 -0.75 -0.91
CA GLU A 397 -1.33 0.66 -1.22
C GLU A 397 -2.60 1.51 -1.21
N ASP A 398 -3.69 1.02 -1.81
CA ASP A 398 -5.00 1.67 -1.83
C ASP A 398 -5.60 1.80 -0.43
N ALA A 399 -5.55 0.73 0.36
CA ALA A 399 -6.00 0.73 1.75
C ALA A 399 -5.23 1.71 2.64
N ILE A 400 -3.89 1.74 2.53
CA ILE A 400 -3.03 2.62 3.31
C ILE A 400 -3.25 4.08 2.90
N PHE A 401 -3.23 4.36 1.60
CA PHE A 401 -3.35 5.73 1.10
C PHE A 401 -4.71 6.34 1.47
N ASP A 402 -5.80 5.64 1.14
CA ASP A 402 -7.14 6.14 1.40
C ASP A 402 -7.41 6.20 2.92
N GLY A 403 -6.95 5.20 3.69
CA GLY A 403 -7.10 5.21 5.15
C GLY A 403 -6.37 6.36 5.83
N CYS A 404 -5.10 6.61 5.45
CA CYS A 404 -4.36 7.76 5.94
C CYS A 404 -4.95 9.10 5.48
N ASP A 405 -5.58 9.14 4.31
CA ASP A 405 -6.28 10.33 3.83
C ASP A 405 -7.57 10.59 4.62
N MET A 406 -8.39 9.56 4.89
CA MET A 406 -9.57 9.67 5.76
C MET A 406 -9.16 10.12 7.17
N PHE A 407 -8.10 9.53 7.73
CA PHE A 407 -7.50 9.96 9.00
C PHE A 407 -7.12 11.45 8.97
N PHE A 408 -6.47 11.92 7.90
CA PHE A 408 -6.11 13.32 7.74
C PHE A 408 -7.32 14.25 7.61
N GLN A 409 -8.34 13.86 6.84
CA GLN A 409 -9.57 14.64 6.67
C GLN A 409 -10.34 14.75 8.00
N LEU A 410 -10.52 13.63 8.72
CA LEU A 410 -11.10 13.62 10.06
C LEU A 410 -10.28 14.44 11.06
N SER A 411 -8.95 14.36 10.98
CA SER A 411 -8.08 15.15 11.83
C SER A 411 -8.19 16.65 11.56
N ASN A 412 -8.49 17.08 10.34
CA ASN A 412 -8.74 18.49 10.03
C ASN A 412 -10.13 18.94 10.49
N GLU A 413 -11.14 18.14 10.17
CA GLU A 413 -12.54 18.51 10.37
C GLU A 413 -13.05 18.21 11.79
N LYS A 414 -12.29 17.40 12.53
CA LYS A 414 -12.55 16.93 13.90
C LYS A 414 -13.85 16.13 14.05
N GLN A 415 -14.53 15.86 12.94
CA GLN A 415 -15.75 15.07 12.79
C GLN A 415 -15.94 14.75 11.30
N GLY A 416 -16.83 13.81 10.99
CA GLY A 416 -17.25 13.55 9.62
C GLY A 416 -17.79 12.14 9.43
N THR A 417 -18.30 11.87 8.24
CA THR A 417 -18.80 10.56 7.83
C THR A 417 -17.83 9.96 6.82
N VAL A 418 -17.37 8.75 7.10
CA VAL A 418 -16.62 7.93 6.14
C VAL A 418 -17.63 7.01 5.46
N HIS A 419 -17.67 7.06 4.13
CA HIS A 419 -18.53 6.25 3.27
C HIS A 419 -17.68 5.13 2.66
N ILE A 420 -18.10 3.88 2.83
CA ILE A 420 -17.36 2.71 2.39
C ILE A 420 -18.19 1.93 1.37
N ASP A 421 -17.58 1.62 0.22
CA ASP A 421 -18.14 0.75 -0.81
C ASP A 421 -17.16 -0.42 -1.09
N LEU A 422 -17.55 -1.62 -0.67
CA LEU A 422 -16.74 -2.85 -0.77
C LEU A 422 -16.80 -3.45 -2.17
N GLU A 423 -17.82 -3.12 -2.96
CA GLU A 423 -17.94 -3.59 -4.35
C GLU A 423 -17.02 -2.78 -5.26
N ARG A 424 -16.99 -1.47 -5.05
CA ARG A 424 -16.11 -0.54 -5.77
C ARG A 424 -14.70 -0.46 -5.21
N ARG A 425 -14.46 -0.96 -4.00
CA ARG A 425 -13.18 -0.81 -3.27
C ARG A 425 -12.81 0.66 -3.11
N THR A 426 -13.73 1.45 -2.56
CA THR A 426 -13.54 2.90 -2.42
C THR A 426 -13.97 3.41 -1.06
N LEU A 427 -13.29 4.46 -0.60
CA LEU A 427 -13.70 5.28 0.53
C LEU A 427 -13.92 6.72 0.07
N SER A 428 -14.88 7.40 0.70
CA SER A 428 -15.04 8.85 0.55
C SER A 428 -15.44 9.50 1.86
N PHE A 429 -15.23 10.81 1.95
CA PHE A 429 -15.42 11.57 3.17
C PHE A 429 -16.42 12.71 2.99
N SER A 430 -17.25 12.91 4.02
CA SER A 430 -18.09 14.10 4.18
C SER A 430 -17.84 14.71 5.56
N PRO A 431 -17.66 16.04 5.70
CA PRO A 431 -17.38 16.65 7.01
C PRO A 431 -18.62 16.76 7.91
N THR A 432 -19.79 16.49 7.36
CA THR A 432 -21.07 16.51 8.07
C THR A 432 -21.39 15.10 8.62
N VAL A 433 -22.11 15.04 9.73
CA VAL A 433 -22.51 13.78 10.38
C VAL A 433 -24.03 13.67 10.49
N CYS A 434 -24.55 12.47 10.32
CA CYS A 434 -25.93 12.09 10.67
C CYS A 434 -25.88 10.70 11.31
N PRO A 435 -25.59 10.59 12.61
CA PRO A 435 -25.53 9.30 13.28
C PRO A 435 -26.86 8.54 13.24
N ALA A 436 -27.98 9.25 13.19
CA ALA A 436 -29.33 8.70 13.22
C ALA A 436 -29.58 7.82 14.47
N VAL A 437 -29.30 8.38 15.65
CA VAL A 437 -29.28 7.65 16.93
C VAL A 437 -30.63 6.96 17.18
N GLN A 438 -30.55 5.64 17.35
CA GLN A 438 -31.70 4.76 17.59
C GLN A 438 -31.89 4.47 19.10
N GLY A 439 -33.10 4.08 19.47
CA GLY A 439 -33.45 3.70 20.84
C GLY A 439 -33.93 4.87 21.72
N ILE A 440 -33.84 4.70 23.04
CA ILE A 440 -34.20 5.75 24.00
C ILE A 440 -33.16 6.85 23.89
N ASN A 441 -33.60 8.04 23.54
CA ASN A 441 -32.76 9.23 23.40
C ASN A 441 -33.35 10.38 24.22
N VAL A 442 -32.49 11.32 24.60
CA VAL A 442 -32.90 12.50 25.37
C VAL A 442 -32.85 13.71 24.47
N GLY A 443 -34.02 14.34 24.27
CA GLY A 443 -34.11 15.65 23.63
C GLY A 443 -33.59 16.71 24.59
N LEU A 444 -32.54 17.42 24.19
CA LEU A 444 -31.83 18.39 25.04
C LEU A 444 -32.22 19.83 24.76
N GLY A 445 -32.84 20.06 23.62
CA GLY A 445 -33.34 21.35 23.19
C GLY A 445 -34.20 21.17 21.94
N MET A 446 -35.25 21.98 21.86
CA MET A 446 -36.10 22.09 20.68
C MET A 446 -36.00 23.51 20.15
N GLY A 447 -35.79 23.63 18.84
CA GLY A 447 -35.76 24.90 18.15
C GLY A 447 -36.72 24.92 16.98
N SER A 448 -37.11 26.11 16.56
CA SER A 448 -37.97 26.28 15.39
C SER A 448 -37.57 27.49 14.56
N ALA A 449 -37.77 27.40 13.25
CA ALA A 449 -37.58 28.52 12.36
C ALA A 449 -38.66 28.52 11.29
N GLN A 450 -39.11 29.71 10.91
CA GLN A 450 -40.11 29.91 9.86
C GLN A 450 -39.59 30.92 8.85
N LEU A 451 -39.49 30.51 7.59
CA LEU A 451 -38.97 31.31 6.48
C LEU A 451 -40.00 31.40 5.35
N SER A 452 -39.92 32.47 4.56
CA SER A 452 -40.66 32.55 3.30
C SER A 452 -40.08 31.57 2.29
N ALA A 453 -40.95 30.88 1.54
CA ALA A 453 -40.54 29.88 0.55
C ALA A 453 -39.72 30.45 -0.62
N GLU A 454 -39.86 31.76 -0.89
CA GLU A 454 -39.20 32.46 -2.01
C GLU A 454 -37.93 33.22 -1.60
N ALA A 455 -37.59 33.25 -0.31
CA ALA A 455 -36.49 34.07 0.17
C ALA A 455 -35.13 33.56 -0.31
N SER A 456 -34.38 34.44 -0.98
CA SER A 456 -32.93 34.30 -1.16
C SER A 456 -32.25 34.47 0.21
N ASP A 457 -32.18 33.41 1.01
CA ASP A 457 -31.55 33.49 2.33
C ASP A 457 -30.01 33.55 2.21
N THR A 458 -29.41 34.52 2.89
CA THR A 458 -27.96 34.70 3.00
C THR A 458 -27.34 33.77 4.04
N THR A 459 -28.15 33.04 4.82
CA THR A 459 -27.72 32.05 5.82
C THR A 459 -26.87 30.90 5.27
N LEU A 460 -27.09 30.51 4.01
CA LEU A 460 -26.42 29.37 3.40
C LEU A 460 -25.06 29.78 2.84
N GLY A 461 -24.01 29.11 3.33
CA GLY A 461 -22.67 29.15 2.77
C GLY A 461 -22.60 28.51 1.38
N PRO A 462 -21.46 28.63 0.67
CA PRO A 462 -21.32 28.15 -0.71
C PRO A 462 -21.64 26.66 -0.88
N ALA A 463 -21.09 25.79 -0.01
CA ALA A 463 -21.28 24.34 -0.08
C ALA A 463 -22.74 23.92 0.19
N GLU A 464 -23.38 24.52 1.21
CA GLU A 464 -24.80 24.27 1.53
C GLU A 464 -25.71 24.71 0.38
N ARG A 465 -25.40 25.86 -0.22
CA ARG A 465 -26.18 26.43 -1.33
C ARG A 465 -26.03 25.57 -2.58
N GLU A 466 -24.83 25.06 -2.87
CA GLU A 466 -24.61 24.13 -3.97
C GLU A 466 -25.39 22.83 -3.76
N TRP A 467 -25.29 22.22 -2.57
CA TRP A 467 -26.03 21.01 -2.22
C TRP A 467 -27.55 21.22 -2.31
N ALA A 468 -28.06 22.24 -1.63
CA ALA A 468 -29.49 22.51 -1.54
C ALA A 468 -30.12 22.87 -2.89
N LYS A 469 -29.36 23.46 -3.82
CA LYS A 469 -29.83 23.72 -5.19
C LYS A 469 -30.03 22.44 -5.99
N ARG A 470 -29.16 21.43 -5.81
CA ARG A 470 -29.30 20.14 -6.51
C ARG A 470 -30.61 19.44 -6.13
N GLU A 471 -31.01 19.57 -4.88
CA GLU A 471 -32.24 18.97 -4.34
C GLU A 471 -33.47 19.90 -4.42
N ASN A 472 -33.30 21.16 -4.86
CA ASN A 472 -34.32 22.21 -4.80
C ASN A 472 -34.91 22.45 -3.39
N ARG A 473 -34.03 22.44 -2.36
CA ARG A 473 -34.39 22.54 -0.93
C ARG A 473 -33.77 23.75 -0.22
N CYS A 474 -33.39 24.83 -0.91
CA CYS A 474 -32.69 25.97 -0.30
C CYS A 474 -33.40 26.57 0.92
N ALA A 475 -34.69 26.87 0.82
CA ALA A 475 -35.45 27.45 1.93
C ALA A 475 -35.60 26.48 3.11
N GLU A 476 -35.74 25.17 2.84
CA GLU A 476 -35.76 24.13 3.87
C GLU A 476 -34.40 24.00 4.58
N THR A 477 -33.29 24.02 3.84
CA THR A 477 -31.94 23.97 4.43
C THR A 477 -31.70 25.18 5.32
N ALA A 478 -32.11 26.39 4.88
CA ALA A 478 -32.00 27.60 5.68
C ALA A 478 -32.85 27.53 6.96
N ALA A 479 -34.08 27.01 6.86
CA ALA A 479 -34.96 26.83 8.00
C ALA A 479 -34.39 25.79 8.98
N ALA A 480 -33.86 24.66 8.50
CA ALA A 480 -33.22 23.64 9.31
C ALA A 480 -31.98 24.17 10.04
N LYS A 481 -31.16 24.98 9.36
CA LYS A 481 -29.99 25.64 9.95
C LYS A 481 -30.35 26.55 11.12
N ARG A 482 -31.35 27.42 10.94
CA ARG A 482 -31.86 28.29 12.00
C ARG A 482 -32.48 27.50 13.14
N ALA A 483 -33.34 26.52 12.83
CA ALA A 483 -33.97 25.67 13.84
C ALA A 483 -32.93 24.90 14.66
N THR A 484 -31.83 24.47 14.04
CA THR A 484 -30.74 23.76 14.73
C THR A 484 -29.96 24.67 15.68
N LEU A 485 -29.68 25.91 15.27
CA LEU A 485 -29.08 26.92 16.16
C LEU A 485 -29.98 27.19 17.37
N ASP A 486 -31.28 27.37 17.13
CA ASP A 486 -32.28 27.57 18.18
C ASP A 486 -32.39 26.35 19.12
N ALA A 487 -32.31 25.13 18.58
CA ALA A 487 -32.29 23.90 19.37
C ALA A 487 -31.04 23.78 20.27
N LEU A 488 -29.94 24.43 19.89
CA LEU A 488 -28.75 24.58 20.71
C LEU A 488 -28.84 25.77 21.69
N GLY A 489 -29.93 26.54 21.67
CA GLY A 489 -30.12 27.76 22.46
C GLY A 489 -29.20 28.90 22.03
N LEU A 490 -28.87 28.96 20.73
CA LEU A 490 -28.10 30.02 20.10
C LEU A 490 -29.02 30.89 19.25
N ASP A 491 -28.69 32.18 19.07
CA ASP A 491 -29.50 33.09 18.25
C ASP A 491 -29.51 32.64 16.78
N PRO A 492 -30.66 32.18 16.24
CA PRO A 492 -30.75 31.71 14.85
C PRO A 492 -30.51 32.81 13.81
N ASN A 493 -30.60 34.08 14.20
CA ASN A 493 -30.41 35.23 13.31
C ASN A 493 -29.00 35.81 13.35
N SER A 494 -28.10 35.26 14.15
CA SER A 494 -26.72 35.72 14.22
C SER A 494 -25.92 35.30 12.97
N ALA A 495 -25.56 36.27 12.14
CA ALA A 495 -24.78 36.05 10.92
C ALA A 495 -23.39 35.45 11.18
N GLU A 496 -22.81 35.72 12.36
CA GLU A 496 -21.51 35.17 12.76
C GLU A 496 -21.58 33.64 12.91
N LEU A 497 -22.68 33.14 13.51
CA LEU A 497 -22.90 31.72 13.77
C LEU A 497 -23.20 30.91 12.51
N TRP A 498 -23.72 31.54 11.45
CA TRP A 498 -24.01 30.83 10.20
C TRP A 498 -22.76 30.24 9.54
N SER A 499 -21.58 30.81 9.79
CA SER A 499 -20.31 30.26 9.31
C SER A 499 -19.79 29.08 10.15
N GLU A 500 -20.34 28.88 11.35
CA GLU A 500 -19.90 27.88 12.33
C GLU A 500 -20.77 26.62 12.32
N ILE A 501 -21.79 26.57 11.47
CA ILE A 501 -22.63 25.40 11.24
C ILE A 501 -22.88 25.20 9.76
N GLU A 502 -22.73 23.96 9.29
CA GLU A 502 -23.10 23.52 7.95
C GLU A 502 -24.25 22.51 8.06
N VAL A 503 -25.30 22.72 7.27
CA VAL A 503 -26.46 21.83 7.21
C VAL A 503 -26.68 21.31 5.79
N ARG A 504 -26.79 19.99 5.66
CA ARG A 504 -27.20 19.34 4.41
C ARG A 504 -28.40 18.47 4.66
N LEU A 505 -29.40 18.58 3.80
CA LEU A 505 -30.61 17.76 3.87
C LEU A 505 -30.43 16.52 3.02
N GLY A 506 -30.72 15.36 3.60
CA GLY A 506 -30.86 14.09 2.89
C GLY A 506 -32.29 13.86 2.42
N ALA A 507 -32.62 12.61 2.07
CA ALA A 507 -34.00 12.25 1.73
C ALA A 507 -34.95 12.48 2.92
N GLY A 508 -36.11 13.10 2.66
CA GLY A 508 -37.11 13.38 3.70
C GLY A 508 -36.59 14.33 4.79
N ASN A 509 -36.60 13.84 6.04
CA ASN A 509 -36.25 14.59 7.26
C ASN A 509 -34.83 14.29 7.78
N ILE A 510 -33.98 13.69 6.95
CA ILE A 510 -32.58 13.43 7.30
C ILE A 510 -31.79 14.73 7.23
N VAL A 511 -30.99 14.99 8.26
CA VAL A 511 -30.13 16.17 8.35
C VAL A 511 -28.70 15.76 8.71
N TYR A 512 -27.75 16.24 7.92
CA TYR A 512 -26.33 16.09 8.18
C TYR A 512 -25.78 17.43 8.66
N ILE A 513 -25.08 17.41 9.80
CA ILE A 513 -24.61 18.62 10.45
C ILE A 513 -23.11 18.60 10.64
N LYS A 514 -22.48 19.75 10.38
CA LYS A 514 -21.13 20.07 10.83
C LYS A 514 -21.21 21.25 11.78
N THR A 515 -20.57 21.13 12.94
CA THR A 515 -20.45 22.25 13.88
C THR A 515 -18.98 22.61 14.05
N ALA A 516 -18.69 23.89 14.22
CA ALA A 516 -17.36 24.42 14.49
C ALA A 516 -17.41 25.46 15.62
N LYS A 517 -16.24 25.83 16.14
CA LYS A 517 -16.05 26.97 17.07
C LYS A 517 -17.11 27.01 18.19
N SER A 518 -17.87 28.10 18.32
CA SER A 518 -18.80 28.33 19.43
C SER A 518 -20.03 27.43 19.34
N VAL A 519 -20.52 27.13 18.13
CA VAL A 519 -21.63 26.19 17.92
C VAL A 519 -21.23 24.79 18.38
N GLN A 520 -20.01 24.34 18.06
CA GLN A 520 -19.50 23.05 18.51
C GLN A 520 -19.31 22.98 20.03
N GLN A 521 -18.77 24.03 20.64
CA GLN A 521 -18.66 24.11 22.11
C GLN A 521 -20.03 24.02 22.78
N ARG A 522 -21.05 24.63 22.18
CA ARG A 522 -22.42 24.56 22.69
C ARG A 522 -23.01 23.16 22.56
N ALA A 523 -22.81 22.50 21.42
CA ALA A 523 -23.22 21.12 21.21
C ALA A 523 -22.60 20.19 22.28
N TRP A 524 -21.31 20.32 22.59
CA TRP A 524 -20.67 19.56 23.66
C TRP A 524 -21.26 19.84 25.03
N LYS A 525 -21.52 21.11 25.37
CA LYS A 525 -22.13 21.47 26.66
C LYS A 525 -23.51 20.84 26.83
N LEU A 526 -24.23 20.67 25.73
CA LEU A 526 -25.51 19.96 25.73
C LEU A 526 -25.33 18.44 25.65
N LYS A 527 -24.15 17.92 25.30
CA LYS A 527 -23.91 16.51 24.94
C LYS A 527 -24.69 16.09 23.67
N ALA A 528 -24.93 17.03 22.76
CA ALA A 528 -25.63 16.78 21.51
C ALA A 528 -24.74 16.01 20.53
N VAL A 529 -25.20 14.83 20.11
CA VAL A 529 -24.51 13.93 19.17
C VAL A 529 -25.26 13.76 17.86
N ASP A 530 -26.56 14.06 17.83
CA ASP A 530 -27.43 13.92 16.66
C ASP A 530 -28.53 14.98 16.66
N TYR A 531 -29.21 15.14 15.53
CA TYR A 531 -30.28 16.12 15.35
C TYR A 531 -31.41 15.54 14.52
N LYS A 532 -32.64 15.74 14.97
CA LYS A 532 -33.85 15.39 14.20
C LYS A 532 -34.56 16.66 13.77
N ILE A 533 -35.02 16.68 12.53
CA ILE A 533 -35.80 17.79 11.99
C ILE A 533 -37.17 17.32 11.51
N ALA A 534 -38.12 18.25 11.47
CA ALA A 534 -39.41 18.03 10.81
C ALA A 534 -39.83 19.33 10.13
N PHE A 535 -40.40 19.20 8.93
CA PHE A 535 -40.89 20.31 8.14
C PHE A 535 -42.41 20.36 8.15
N SER A 536 -42.95 21.58 8.18
CA SER A 536 -44.33 21.87 7.81
C SER A 536 -44.36 23.01 6.81
N ARG A 537 -45.27 22.93 5.84
CA ARG A 537 -45.43 23.93 4.78
C ARG A 537 -46.82 24.56 4.88
N ASP A 538 -46.85 25.88 4.82
CA ASP A 538 -48.02 26.71 4.60
C ASP A 538 -47.82 27.50 3.30
N ALA A 539 -48.88 28.08 2.71
CA ALA A 539 -48.92 28.56 1.33
C ALA A 539 -47.65 29.31 0.85
N ASP A 540 -47.08 30.19 1.69
CA ASP A 540 -45.86 30.96 1.39
C ASP A 540 -44.72 30.75 2.40
N ARG A 541 -44.86 29.81 3.34
CA ARG A 541 -43.94 29.66 4.48
C ARG A 541 -43.50 28.22 4.70
N ILE A 542 -42.22 28.05 4.96
CA ILE A 542 -41.62 26.79 5.41
C ILE A 542 -41.26 26.94 6.87
N SER A 543 -41.80 26.05 7.70
CA SER A 543 -41.45 25.92 9.10
C SER A 543 -40.61 24.66 9.28
N CYS A 544 -39.52 24.77 10.03
CA CYS A 544 -38.72 23.64 10.46
C CYS A 544 -38.65 23.62 11.99
N THR A 545 -38.88 22.47 12.59
CA THR A 545 -38.51 22.20 13.98
C THR A 545 -37.26 21.34 14.00
N ALA A 546 -36.33 21.60 14.92
CA ALA A 546 -35.15 20.77 15.15
C ALA A 546 -35.08 20.35 16.62
N THR A 547 -34.55 19.16 16.88
CA THR A 547 -34.29 18.66 18.23
C THR A 547 -32.84 18.20 18.30
N ALA A 548 -32.09 18.75 19.26
CA ALA A 548 -30.74 18.29 19.58
C ALA A 548 -30.83 17.05 20.49
N ILE A 549 -30.09 16.00 20.15
CA ILE A 549 -30.23 14.68 20.76
C ILE A 549 -28.92 14.25 21.40
N ALA A 550 -29.01 13.75 22.63
CA ALA A 550 -27.92 13.04 23.29
C ALA A 550 -28.12 11.53 23.20
N ASP A 551 -27.00 10.82 23.25
CA ASP A 551 -27.00 9.41 23.59
C ASP A 551 -27.39 9.24 25.07
N ILE A 552 -28.23 8.25 25.36
CA ILE A 552 -28.67 7.94 26.73
C ILE A 552 -27.49 7.56 27.63
N GLN A 553 -26.43 6.98 27.06
CA GLN A 553 -25.23 6.63 27.81
C GLN A 553 -24.58 7.86 28.44
N ASP A 554 -24.70 9.01 27.80
CA ASP A 554 -24.13 10.27 28.27
C ASP A 554 -24.99 10.93 29.36
N MET A 555 -26.18 10.40 29.66
CA MET A 555 -27.10 10.92 30.68
C MET A 555 -26.99 10.18 32.03
N ALA A 556 -26.34 9.01 32.04
CA ALA A 556 -26.10 8.22 33.24
C ALA A 556 -24.85 8.67 34.03
N THR A 557 -24.10 9.64 33.48
CA THR A 557 -22.86 10.25 34.04
C THR A 557 -23.03 11.75 34.18
#